data_AF-A0A954UHH7-F1
#
_entry.id   AF-A0A954UHH7-F1
#
_cell.length_a   1.000
_cell.length_b   1.000
_cell.length_c   1.000
_cell.angle_alpha   90.00
_cell.angle_beta   90.00
_cell.angle_gamma   90.00
#
_symmetry.space_group_name_H-M   'P 1'
#
loop_
_entity.id
_entity.type
_entity.pdbx_description
1 polymer ?
#
loop_
_entity_poly.entity_id
_entity_poly.type
_entity_poly.pdbx_seq_one_letter_code
_entity_poly.pdbx_strand_id
1 'polypeptide(L)'
;MSVSDDLRDPVLPQLRTLLSEQLMRDELQRLTTNRDESNVIVAPTSGRGSTGSEVVACKIVWTKYRPADHLRIAYEVHTADPDNGTRRVSYLHGRAYAATEAAQFFASAQRHAHAVDGALPALSCLPALGLTLWAFPNDRKLPLRQVLNPQYLRDRLATSFGM
;
A
#
# COMPACT_ATOMS: atom_id res chain seq x y z
N MET A 1 -1.50 17.44 9.42
CA MET A 1 -0.89 17.15 10.74
C MET A 1 0.59 17.45 10.64
N SER A 2 1.12 18.42 11.39
CA SER A 2 2.57 18.63 11.46
C SER A 2 3.21 17.46 12.19
N VAL A 3 4.10 16.75 11.52
CA VAL A 3 4.91 15.68 12.08
C VAL A 3 6.02 16.35 12.89
N SER A 4 5.97 16.25 14.22
CA SER A 4 7.01 16.79 15.12
C SER A 4 8.38 16.20 14.76
N ASP A 5 9.42 17.04 14.78
CA ASP A 5 10.82 16.66 14.47
C ASP A 5 11.43 15.61 15.43
N ASP A 6 10.73 15.28 16.53
CA ASP A 6 11.18 14.36 17.58
C ASP A 6 10.62 12.93 17.50
N LEU A 7 10.06 12.50 16.36
CA LEU A 7 9.63 11.10 16.16
C LEU A 7 10.83 10.15 15.99
N ARG A 8 11.54 9.88 17.09
CA ARG A 8 12.62 8.90 17.18
C ARG A 8 12.09 7.64 17.89
N ASP A 9 11.68 6.65 17.12
CA ASP A 9 11.42 5.30 17.62
C ASP A 9 12.61 4.41 17.25
N PRO A 10 13.35 3.83 18.22
CA PRO A 10 14.49 2.96 17.93
C PRO A 10 14.10 1.66 17.21
N VAL A 11 12.85 1.21 17.35
CA VAL A 11 12.31 0.02 16.68
C VAL A 11 11.83 0.36 15.27
N LEU A 12 11.34 1.58 15.06
CA LEU A 12 10.89 2.09 13.76
C LEU A 12 11.63 3.39 13.39
N PRO A 13 12.96 3.34 13.13
CA PRO A 13 13.74 4.53 12.79
C PRO A 13 13.24 5.23 11.51
N GLN A 14 12.54 4.50 10.65
CA GLN A 14 11.96 4.97 9.39
C GLN A 14 10.61 5.69 9.56
N LEU A 15 10.11 5.88 10.78
CA LEU A 15 8.76 6.41 11.05
C LEU A 15 8.49 7.76 10.36
N ARG A 16 9.50 8.63 10.27
CA ARG A 16 9.41 9.90 9.53
C ARG A 16 9.09 9.68 8.04
N THR A 17 9.73 8.73 7.39
CA THR A 17 9.47 8.38 5.99
C THR A 17 8.06 7.82 5.84
N LEU A 18 7.65 6.92 6.74
CA LEU A 18 6.33 6.31 6.72
C LEU A 18 5.20 7.33 6.93
N LEU A 19 5.42 8.38 7.73
CA LEU A 19 4.44 9.42 8.03
C LEU A 19 4.55 10.65 7.11
N SER A 20 5.47 10.65 6.15
CA SER A 20 5.62 11.72 5.18
C SER A 20 4.98 11.32 3.85
N GLU A 21 3.87 11.98 3.51
CA GLU A 21 3.17 11.81 2.25
C GLU A 21 4.10 12.00 1.04
N GLN A 22 4.97 13.01 1.10
CA GLN A 22 5.93 13.30 0.04
C GLN A 22 6.99 12.20 -0.10
N LEU A 23 7.62 11.80 1.00
CA LEU A 23 8.67 10.76 0.93
C LEU A 23 8.07 9.42 0.51
N MET A 24 6.88 9.07 1.01
CA MET A 24 6.20 7.85 0.60
C MET A 24 5.79 7.91 -0.87
N ARG A 25 5.32 9.04 -1.38
CA ARG A 25 5.05 9.23 -2.82
C ARG A 25 6.29 8.93 -3.65
N ASP A 26 7.46 9.41 -3.23
CA ASP A 26 8.72 9.19 -3.93
C ASP A 26 9.13 7.70 -3.91
N GLU A 27 8.92 7.00 -2.78
CA GLU A 27 9.13 5.54 -2.71
C GLU A 27 8.17 4.76 -3.60
N LEU A 28 6.89 5.13 -3.60
CA LEU A 28 5.88 4.53 -4.47
C LEU A 28 6.14 4.82 -5.95
N GLN A 29 6.68 6.00 -6.29
CA GLN A 29 7.08 6.33 -7.65
C GLN A 29 8.21 5.42 -8.13
N ARG A 30 9.17 5.07 -7.27
CA ARG A 30 10.22 4.11 -7.62
C ARG A 30 9.66 2.71 -7.88
N LEU A 31 8.58 2.33 -7.19
CA LEU A 31 7.89 1.05 -7.43
C LEU A 31 7.28 0.94 -8.84
N THR A 32 6.86 2.06 -9.42
CA THR A 32 6.22 2.06 -10.75
C THR A 32 7.20 2.18 -11.91
N THR A 33 8.42 2.64 -11.66
CA THR A 33 9.45 2.88 -12.70
C THR A 33 10.55 1.83 -12.77
N ASN A 34 10.93 1.21 -11.65
CA ASN A 34 12.06 0.28 -11.60
C ASN A 34 11.62 -1.13 -11.15
N ARG A 35 11.73 -2.11 -12.05
CA ARG A 35 11.48 -3.53 -11.72
C ARG A 35 12.70 -4.29 -11.19
N ASP A 36 13.92 -3.75 -11.28
CA ASP A 36 15.15 -4.57 -11.11
C ASP A 36 16.22 -4.11 -10.10
N GLU A 37 16.23 -2.90 -9.53
CA GLU A 37 17.41 -2.46 -8.72
C GLU A 37 17.12 -1.91 -7.32
N SER A 38 15.86 -1.79 -6.92
CA SER A 38 15.52 -1.41 -5.54
C SER A 38 15.17 -2.68 -4.78
N ASN A 39 15.41 -2.73 -3.46
CA ASN A 39 15.14 -3.86 -2.55
C ASN A 39 13.65 -4.32 -2.48
N VAL A 40 12.88 -4.15 -3.54
CA VAL A 40 11.44 -4.30 -3.58
C VAL A 40 11.08 -5.69 -4.05
N ILE A 41 10.22 -6.35 -3.30
CA ILE A 41 9.65 -7.64 -3.71
C ILE A 41 8.16 -7.40 -3.99
N VAL A 42 7.70 -7.83 -5.17
CA VAL A 42 6.33 -7.60 -5.63
C VAL A 42 5.62 -8.92 -5.96
N ALA A 43 4.32 -8.99 -5.71
CA ALA A 43 3.47 -10.05 -6.27
C ALA A 43 2.94 -9.62 -7.66
N PRO A 44 2.71 -10.57 -8.59
CA PRO A 44 2.22 -10.27 -9.93
C PRO A 44 0.83 -9.61 -9.90
N THR A 45 0.64 -8.61 -10.76
CA THR A 45 -0.67 -8.00 -11.09
C THR A 45 -1.34 -8.76 -12.22
N SER A 46 -2.67 -8.75 -12.29
CA SER A 46 -3.46 -9.51 -13.28
C SER A 46 -3.69 -8.77 -14.59
N GLY A 47 -3.27 -7.50 -14.67
CA GLY A 47 -3.35 -6.68 -15.87
C GLY A 47 -1.98 -6.39 -16.47
N ARG A 48 -1.96 -5.74 -17.64
CA ARG A 48 -0.82 -4.93 -18.05
C ARG A 48 -0.59 -3.89 -16.95
N GLY A 49 0.22 -4.20 -15.96
CA GLY A 49 0.75 -3.19 -15.06
C GLY A 49 1.39 -2.16 -15.96
N SER A 50 0.88 -0.94 -15.96
CA SER A 50 1.47 0.18 -16.69
C SER A 50 2.79 0.51 -15.99
N THR A 51 3.81 -0.26 -16.31
CA THR A 51 5.20 0.12 -16.05
C THR A 51 5.37 1.53 -16.59
N GLY A 52 5.71 2.48 -15.72
CA GLY A 52 5.79 3.89 -16.08
C GLY A 52 4.63 4.78 -15.63
N SER A 53 3.63 4.27 -14.89
CA SER A 53 2.65 5.18 -14.26
C SER A 53 3.31 6.17 -13.28
N GLU A 54 2.93 7.43 -13.38
CA GLU A 54 3.37 8.50 -12.48
C GLU A 54 2.51 8.50 -11.21
N VAL A 55 3.14 8.55 -10.04
CA VAL A 55 2.47 8.75 -8.75
C VAL A 55 2.33 10.25 -8.50
N VAL A 56 1.16 10.77 -8.84
CA VAL A 56 0.86 12.21 -8.77
C VAL A 56 0.55 12.67 -7.35
N ALA A 57 -0.04 11.81 -6.51
CA ALA A 57 -0.30 12.12 -5.11
C ALA A 57 -0.30 10.86 -4.23
N CYS A 58 0.11 11.03 -2.98
CA CYS A 58 0.01 10.03 -1.93
C CYS A 58 -0.53 10.74 -0.69
N LYS A 59 -1.61 10.24 -0.10
CA LYS A 59 -2.22 10.81 1.09
C LYS A 59 -2.37 9.76 2.17
N ILE A 60 -2.10 10.14 3.42
CA ILE A 60 -2.33 9.28 4.56
C ILE A 60 -3.80 9.40 4.95
N VAL A 61 -4.57 8.33 4.74
CA VAL A 61 -6.00 8.31 5.07
C VAL A 61 -6.27 7.77 6.47
N TRP A 62 -5.37 6.92 6.99
CA TRP A 62 -5.50 6.36 8.32
C TRP A 62 -4.16 5.90 8.85
N THR A 63 -3.94 6.04 10.17
CA THR A 63 -2.79 5.47 10.85
C THR A 63 -3.18 4.93 12.22
N LYS A 64 -2.46 3.89 12.65
CA LYS A 64 -2.45 3.40 14.02
C LYS A 64 -1.04 3.00 14.39
N TYR A 65 -0.42 3.83 15.20
CA TYR A 65 0.93 3.61 15.69
C TYR A 65 0.90 2.98 17.08
N ARG A 66 1.71 1.94 17.27
CA ARG A 66 2.06 1.38 18.57
C ARG A 66 3.57 1.49 18.75
N PRO A 67 4.04 2.37 19.65
CA PRO A 67 5.46 2.55 19.92
C PRO A 67 6.15 1.22 20.24
N ALA A 68 7.38 1.07 19.75
CA ALA A 68 8.22 -0.12 19.96
C ALA A 68 7.63 -1.46 19.44
N ASP A 69 6.57 -1.43 18.62
CA ASP A 69 5.91 -2.63 18.09
C ASP A 69 5.69 -2.48 16.58
N HIS A 70 4.66 -1.73 16.15
CA HIS A 70 4.36 -1.58 14.73
C HIS A 70 3.58 -0.30 14.41
N LEU A 71 3.70 0.12 13.15
CA LEU A 71 2.79 1.08 12.53
C LEU A 71 1.85 0.35 11.59
N ARG A 72 0.55 0.63 11.69
CA ARG A 72 -0.39 0.40 10.59
C ARG A 72 -0.72 1.73 9.94
N ILE A 73 -0.80 1.74 8.63
CA ILE A 73 -1.02 2.94 7.84
C ILE A 73 -1.83 2.60 6.62
N ALA A 74 -2.66 3.52 6.15
CA ALA A 74 -3.34 3.39 4.88
C ALA A 74 -3.07 4.65 4.05
N TYR A 75 -2.80 4.42 2.77
CA TYR A 75 -2.55 5.47 1.79
C TYR A 75 -3.61 5.46 0.71
N GLU A 76 -4.06 6.65 0.32
CA GLU A 76 -4.73 6.89 -0.95
C GLU A 76 -3.68 7.38 -1.95
N VAL A 77 -3.52 6.64 -3.04
CA VAL A 77 -2.49 6.91 -4.05
C VAL A 77 -3.15 7.20 -5.38
N HIS A 78 -2.81 8.35 -5.95
CA HIS A 78 -3.27 8.76 -7.26
C HIS A 78 -2.16 8.51 -8.26
N THR A 79 -2.49 7.81 -9.34
CA THR A 79 -1.56 7.52 -10.43
C THR A 79 -2.10 8.03 -11.75
N ALA A 80 -1.22 8.54 -12.61
CA ALA A 80 -1.52 8.90 -13.98
C ALA A 80 -0.78 7.97 -14.95
N ASP A 81 -1.49 7.49 -15.97
CA ASP A 81 -0.90 6.82 -17.11
C ASP A 81 -0.35 7.89 -18.08
N PRO A 82 0.97 7.93 -18.35
CA PRO A 82 1.56 8.95 -19.19
C PRO A 82 1.12 8.84 -20.66
N ASP A 83 0.72 7.65 -21.12
CA ASP A 83 0.44 7.40 -22.54
C ASP A 83 -0.96 7.90 -22.95
N ASN A 84 -1.92 7.86 -22.02
CA ASN A 84 -3.32 8.20 -22.31
C ASN A 84 -3.94 9.19 -21.31
N GLY A 85 -3.19 9.63 -20.29
CA GLY A 85 -3.64 10.57 -19.27
C GLY A 85 -4.65 10.00 -18.27
N THR A 86 -4.94 8.69 -18.32
CA THR A 86 -5.90 8.05 -17.41
C THR A 86 -5.43 8.17 -15.98
N ARG A 87 -6.31 8.69 -15.11
CA ARG A 87 -6.06 8.79 -13.68
C ARG A 87 -6.74 7.64 -12.95
N ARG A 88 -6.04 7.06 -11.99
CA ARG A 88 -6.54 6.01 -11.12
C ARG A 88 -6.27 6.35 -9.66
N VAL A 89 -7.18 5.93 -8.79
CA VAL A 89 -7.01 5.99 -7.34
C VAL A 89 -6.89 4.57 -6.82
N SER A 90 -5.84 4.31 -6.04
CA SER A 90 -5.58 3.04 -5.38
C SER A 90 -5.47 3.24 -3.88
N TYR A 91 -5.98 2.28 -3.11
CA TYR A 91 -5.81 2.27 -1.67
C TYR A 91 -4.79 1.20 -1.28
N LEU A 92 -3.79 1.60 -0.50
CA LEU A 92 -2.78 0.70 0.04
C LEU A 92 -2.93 0.62 1.54
N HIS A 93 -3.08 -0.59 2.10
CA HIS A 93 -2.89 -0.82 3.52
C HIS A 93 -1.45 -1.23 3.77
N GLY A 94 -0.82 -0.67 4.79
CA GLY A 94 0.57 -0.88 5.14
C GLY A 94 0.74 -1.34 6.57
N ARG A 95 1.73 -2.21 6.79
CA ARG A 95 2.22 -2.53 8.13
C ARG A 95 3.74 -2.47 8.15
N ALA A 96 4.26 -1.58 8.99
CA ALA A 96 5.69 -1.46 9.24
C ALA A 96 6.06 -2.22 10.51
N TYR A 97 7.19 -2.91 10.42
CA TYR A 97 7.80 -3.72 11.47
C TYR A 97 9.24 -3.24 11.71
N ALA A 98 9.91 -3.83 12.71
CA ALA A 98 11.36 -3.79 12.74
C ALA A 98 11.90 -4.35 11.41
N ALA A 99 12.92 -3.68 10.83
CA ALA A 99 13.29 -3.81 9.41
C ALA A 99 13.50 -5.25 8.91
N THR A 100 13.88 -6.18 9.78
CA THR A 100 14.16 -7.59 9.46
C THR A 100 12.91 -8.46 9.31
N GLU A 101 11.75 -8.05 9.83
CA GLU A 101 10.56 -8.91 9.86
C GLU A 101 9.67 -8.77 8.61
N ALA A 102 9.76 -7.64 7.91
CA ALA A 102 8.90 -7.32 6.77
C ALA A 102 8.96 -8.37 5.65
N ALA A 103 10.16 -8.92 5.38
CA ALA A 103 10.35 -9.96 4.36
C ALA A 103 9.61 -11.27 4.72
N GLN A 104 9.59 -11.66 6.00
CA GLN A 104 8.89 -12.86 6.46
C GLN A 104 7.37 -12.69 6.32
N PHE A 105 6.85 -11.53 6.72
CA PHE A 105 5.43 -11.22 6.56
C PHE A 105 5.01 -11.12 5.09
N PHE A 106 5.86 -10.54 4.25
CA PHE A 106 5.63 -10.50 2.81
C PHE A 106 5.58 -11.91 2.19
N ALA A 107 6.53 -12.79 2.51
CA ALA A 107 6.53 -14.17 2.02
C ALA A 107 5.27 -14.95 2.44
N SER A 108 4.77 -14.72 3.66
CA SER A 108 3.50 -15.27 4.13
C SER A 108 2.28 -14.69 3.37
N ALA A 109 2.28 -13.39 3.13
CA ALA A 109 1.21 -12.68 2.43
C ALA A 109 1.12 -13.04 0.94
N GLN A 110 2.26 -13.26 0.27
CA GLN A 110 2.32 -13.60 -1.15
C GLN A 110 1.47 -14.83 -1.50
N ARG A 111 1.42 -15.83 -0.61
CA ARG A 111 0.65 -17.07 -0.82
C ARG A 111 -0.86 -16.85 -0.96
N HIS A 112 -1.37 -15.71 -0.51
CA HIS A 112 -2.79 -15.38 -0.46
C HIS A 112 -3.13 -14.10 -1.23
N ALA A 113 -2.14 -13.49 -1.89
CA ALA A 113 -2.35 -12.28 -2.65
C ALA A 113 -3.13 -12.60 -3.92
N HIS A 114 -4.26 -11.93 -4.09
CA HIS A 114 -5.01 -11.92 -5.33
C HIS A 114 -4.48 -10.81 -6.22
N ALA A 115 -4.33 -11.14 -7.49
CA ALA A 115 -3.95 -10.17 -8.47
C ALA A 115 -5.03 -9.05 -8.54
N VAL A 116 -4.59 -7.79 -8.59
CA VAL A 116 -5.47 -6.62 -8.72
C VAL A 116 -5.20 -5.93 -10.03
N ASP A 117 -6.25 -5.34 -10.59
CA ASP A 117 -6.12 -4.39 -11.69
C ASP A 117 -5.75 -3.02 -11.10
N GLY A 118 -4.61 -2.47 -11.51
CA GLY A 118 -4.08 -1.24 -10.94
C GLY A 118 -2.67 -0.91 -11.39
N ALA A 119 -2.29 0.35 -11.18
CA ALA A 119 -0.95 0.85 -11.49
C ALA A 119 0.11 0.41 -10.47
N LEU A 120 -0.32 -0.09 -9.31
CA LEU A 120 0.54 -0.54 -8.22
C LEU A 120 0.45 -2.06 -8.03
N PRO A 121 1.52 -2.71 -7.57
CA PRO A 121 1.48 -4.14 -7.29
C PRO A 121 0.43 -4.51 -6.23
N ALA A 122 -0.16 -5.70 -6.38
CA ALA A 122 -1.13 -6.25 -5.43
C ALA A 122 -0.59 -6.33 -4.00
N LEU A 123 0.71 -6.63 -3.90
CA LEU A 123 1.47 -6.75 -2.68
C LEU A 123 2.90 -6.29 -2.97
N SER A 124 3.44 -5.42 -2.12
CA SER A 124 4.81 -4.90 -2.22
C SER A 124 5.51 -4.97 -0.86
N CYS A 125 6.82 -5.25 -0.88
CA CYS A 125 7.70 -5.09 0.27
C CYS A 125 8.69 -3.95 0.02
N LEU A 126 8.87 -3.07 1.01
CA LEU A 126 9.94 -2.08 1.08
C LEU A 126 10.81 -2.42 2.31
N PRO A 127 11.77 -3.36 2.20
CA PRO A 127 12.58 -3.86 3.32
C PRO A 127 13.41 -2.76 4.00
N ALA A 128 13.92 -1.80 3.23
CA ALA A 128 14.63 -0.65 3.78
C ALA A 128 13.76 0.19 4.73
N LEU A 129 12.43 0.09 4.60
CA LEU A 129 11.45 0.73 5.47
C LEU A 129 10.74 -0.26 6.39
N GLY A 130 11.15 -1.53 6.42
CA GLY A 130 10.44 -2.58 7.16
C GLY A 130 8.95 -2.65 6.85
N LEU A 131 8.53 -2.29 5.63
CA LEU A 131 7.12 -2.05 5.29
C LEU A 131 6.60 -3.10 4.30
N THR A 132 5.46 -3.70 4.63
CA THR A 132 4.66 -4.48 3.68
C THR A 132 3.40 -3.69 3.32
N LEU A 133 3.09 -3.59 2.03
CA LEU A 133 1.94 -2.88 1.46
C LEU A 133 1.03 -3.85 0.70
N TRP A 134 -0.26 -3.83 1.01
CA TRP A 134 -1.32 -4.57 0.34
C TRP A 134 -2.20 -3.58 -0.42
N ALA A 135 -2.30 -3.72 -1.74
CA ALA A 135 -3.28 -2.97 -2.51
C ALA A 135 -4.68 -3.56 -2.27
N PHE A 136 -5.67 -2.71 -2.04
CA PHE A 136 -7.05 -3.14 -1.89
C PHE A 136 -7.48 -3.99 -3.11
N PRO A 137 -8.15 -5.14 -2.90
CA PRO A 137 -8.71 -5.60 -1.64
C PRO A 137 -7.81 -6.53 -0.81
N ASN A 138 -6.52 -6.71 -1.11
CA ASN A 138 -5.63 -7.70 -0.49
C ASN A 138 -5.29 -7.51 1.00
N ASP A 139 -5.94 -6.59 1.72
CA ASP A 139 -5.73 -6.49 3.16
C ASP A 139 -6.07 -7.84 3.83
N ARG A 140 -5.13 -8.36 4.63
CA ARG A 140 -5.26 -9.62 5.36
C ARG A 140 -6.52 -9.71 6.23
N LYS A 141 -7.08 -8.59 6.67
CA LYS A 141 -8.29 -8.54 7.49
C LYS A 141 -9.59 -8.50 6.70
N LEU A 142 -9.51 -8.25 5.39
CA LEU A 142 -10.71 -8.25 4.56
C LEU A 142 -11.13 -9.69 4.28
N PRO A 143 -12.43 -10.02 4.44
CA PRO A 143 -12.96 -11.30 4.00
C PRO A 143 -13.03 -11.28 2.47
N LEU A 144 -11.89 -11.49 1.82
CA LEU A 144 -11.69 -11.31 0.38
C LEU A 144 -12.76 -11.97 -0.49
N ARG A 145 -13.19 -13.19 -0.15
CA ARG A 145 -14.26 -13.90 -0.88
C ARG A 145 -15.58 -13.13 -0.89
N GLN A 146 -15.89 -12.41 0.18
CA GLN A 146 -17.10 -11.60 0.30
C GLN A 146 -16.91 -10.24 -0.38
N VAL A 147 -15.75 -9.61 -0.19
CA VAL A 147 -15.45 -8.29 -0.78
C VAL A 147 -15.31 -8.37 -2.30
N LEU A 148 -14.81 -9.48 -2.84
CA LEU A 148 -14.74 -9.71 -4.28
C LEU A 148 -16.07 -10.13 -4.90
N ASN A 149 -17.12 -10.38 -4.09
CA ASN A 149 -18.45 -10.71 -4.59
C ASN A 149 -19.25 -9.41 -4.82
N PRO A 150 -19.51 -9.00 -6.08
CA PRO A 150 -20.20 -7.74 -6.36
C PRO A 150 -21.62 -7.69 -5.79
N GLN A 151 -22.31 -8.84 -5.74
CA GLN A 151 -23.66 -8.91 -5.19
C GLN A 151 -23.64 -8.67 -3.67
N TYR A 152 -22.72 -9.32 -2.96
CA TYR A 152 -22.53 -9.11 -1.53
C TYR A 152 -22.23 -7.65 -1.19
N LEU A 153 -21.38 -6.98 -1.97
CA LEU A 153 -21.09 -5.56 -1.79
C LEU A 153 -22.31 -4.68 -2.04
N ARG A 154 -23.05 -4.90 -3.14
CA ARG A 154 -24.27 -4.14 -3.44
C ARG A 154 -25.28 -4.22 -2.31
N ASP A 155 -25.55 -5.42 -1.81
CA ASP A 155 -26.52 -5.63 -0.74
C ASP A 155 -26.11 -4.90 0.55
N ARG A 156 -24.82 -4.93 0.90
CA ARG A 156 -24.29 -4.26 2.11
C ARG A 156 -24.18 -2.74 1.99
N LEU A 157 -23.83 -2.23 0.82
CA LEU A 157 -23.72 -0.79 0.58
C LEU A 157 -25.09 -0.14 0.41
N ALA A 158 -26.04 -0.80 -0.26
CA ALA A 158 -27.42 -0.33 -0.37
C ALA A 158 -28.10 -0.16 1.00
N THR A 159 -27.76 -1.03 1.96
CA THR A 159 -28.29 -0.94 3.33
C THR A 159 -27.63 0.16 4.16
N SER A 160 -26.46 0.66 3.76
CA SER A 160 -25.68 1.65 4.53
C SER A 160 -25.93 3.10 4.08
N PHE A 161 -26.55 3.31 2.92
CA PHE A 161 -27.02 4.60 2.41
C PHE A 161 -28.55 4.61 2.33
N GLY A 162 -29.22 4.28 3.43
CA GLY A 162 -30.68 4.36 3.51
C GLY A 162 -31.20 5.73 3.08
N MET A 163 -31.80 5.74 1.89
CA MET A 163 -33.15 6.28 1.71
C MET A 163 -34.12 5.52 2.60
#